data_AF-A0A7X8ARR2-F1
#
_entry.id   AF-A0A7X8ARR2-F1
#
_cell.length_a   1.000
_cell.length_b   1.000
_cell.length_c   1.000
_cell.angle_alpha   90.00
_cell.angle_beta   90.00
_cell.angle_gamma   90.00
#
_symmetry.space_group_name_H-M   'P 1'
#
loop_
_entity.id
_entity.type
_entity.pdbx_description
1 polymer ?
#
loop_
_entity_poly.entity_id
_entity_poly.type
_entity_poly.pdbx_seq_one_letter_code
_entity_poly.pdbx_strand_id
1 'polypeptide(L)'
;MNKVEIALNALTTELANDKRVVEFKKVKALIESDAYLKNAEARLKELQRLMTQNAFNEEKHNEYKREYLRLKNNYETHPYLINYNSLLSEIEDLLYSLKTVIE
;
A
#
# COMPACT_ATOMS: atom_id res chain seq x y z
N MET A 1 26.36 -25.59 -2.63
CA MET A 1 24.95 -25.27 -2.91
C MET A 1 24.27 -26.51 -3.47
N ASN A 2 23.15 -26.93 -2.88
CA ASN A 2 22.38 -28.06 -3.41
C ASN A 2 21.55 -27.62 -4.64
N LYS A 3 21.03 -28.58 -5.43
CA LYS A 3 20.25 -28.29 -6.66
C LYS A 3 18.98 -27.46 -6.39
N VAL A 4 18.35 -27.62 -5.23
CA VAL A 4 17.16 -26.86 -4.80
C VAL A 4 17.52 -25.40 -4.53
N GLU A 5 18.64 -25.12 -3.87
CA GLU A 5 19.11 -23.74 -3.64
C GLU A 5 19.41 -23.02 -4.96
N ILE A 6 19.99 -23.71 -5.94
CA ILE A 6 20.24 -23.15 -7.28
C ILE A 6 18.90 -22.78 -7.96
N ALA A 7 17.93 -23.69 -7.94
CA ALA A 7 16.61 -23.46 -8.52
C ALA A 7 15.86 -22.30 -7.83
N LEU A 8 15.91 -22.22 -6.50
CA LEU A 8 15.27 -21.15 -5.73
C LEU A 8 15.90 -19.78 -6.01
N ASN A 9 17.23 -19.72 -6.13
CA ASN A 9 17.93 -18.48 -6.49
C ASN A 9 17.59 -18.03 -7.93
N ALA A 10 17.49 -18.98 -8.88
CA ALA A 10 17.08 -18.68 -10.24
C ALA A 10 15.63 -18.14 -10.27
N LEU A 11 14.70 -18.79 -9.58
CA LEU A 11 13.31 -18.34 -9.49
C LEU A 11 13.19 -16.95 -8.86
N THR A 12 13.94 -16.68 -7.79
CA THR A 12 13.97 -15.37 -7.13
C THR A 12 14.49 -14.28 -8.07
N THR A 13 15.51 -14.60 -8.86
CA THR A 13 16.08 -13.67 -9.84
C THR A 13 15.08 -13.35 -10.95
N GLU A 14 14.40 -14.37 -11.49
CA GLU A 14 13.35 -14.18 -12.51
C GLU A 14 12.17 -13.37 -11.97
N LEU A 15 11.70 -13.68 -10.76
CA LEU A 15 10.66 -12.90 -10.09
C LEU A 15 11.07 -11.44 -9.89
N ALA A 16 12.34 -11.17 -9.54
CA ALA A 16 12.82 -9.81 -9.36
C ALA A 16 12.82 -8.99 -10.65
N ASN A 17 12.91 -9.67 -11.81
CA ASN A 17 12.87 -9.09 -13.15
C ASN A 17 11.47 -9.07 -13.78
N ASP A 18 10.49 -9.73 -13.16
CA ASP A 18 9.10 -9.70 -13.62
C ASP A 18 8.59 -8.26 -13.68
N LYS A 19 7.97 -7.90 -14.80
CA LYS A 19 7.50 -6.53 -15.05
C LYS A 19 6.57 -6.03 -13.94
N ARG A 20 5.72 -6.90 -13.38
CA ARG A 20 4.80 -6.55 -12.29
C ARG A 20 5.56 -6.20 -11.03
N VAL A 21 6.58 -6.98 -10.69
CA VAL A 21 7.44 -6.74 -9.51
C VAL A 21 8.27 -5.47 -9.68
N VAL A 22 8.81 -5.24 -10.87
CA VAL A 22 9.54 -4.00 -11.18
C VAL A 22 8.62 -2.78 -11.06
N GLU A 23 7.44 -2.84 -11.65
CA GLU A 23 6.48 -1.73 -11.61
C GLU A 23 5.94 -1.48 -10.20
N PHE A 24 5.68 -2.54 -9.44
CA PHE A 24 5.30 -2.45 -8.04
C PHE A 24 6.35 -1.71 -7.19
N LYS A 25 7.64 -2.02 -7.39
CA LYS A 25 8.74 -1.29 -6.73
C LYS A 25 8.77 0.18 -7.10
N LYS A 26 8.53 0.52 -8.38
CA LYS A 26 8.48 1.93 -8.82
C LYS A 26 7.31 2.67 -8.19
N VAL A 27 6.10 2.11 -8.23
CA VAL A 27 4.91 2.75 -7.64
C VAL A 27 5.08 2.93 -6.14
N LYS A 28 5.68 1.96 -5.45
CA LYS A 28 6.03 2.09 -4.03
C LYS A 28 6.98 3.28 -3.78
N ALA A 29 8.02 3.43 -4.59
CA ALA A 29 8.93 4.57 -4.48
C ALA A 29 8.23 5.91 -4.77
N LEU A 30 7.31 5.94 -5.74
CA LEU A 30 6.49 7.12 -6.02
C LEU A 30 5.64 7.50 -4.80
N ILE A 31 4.97 6.54 -4.17
CA ILE A 31 4.20 6.75 -2.93
C ILE A 31 5.08 7.32 -1.81
N GLU A 32 6.26 6.74 -1.59
CA GLU A 32 7.20 7.18 -0.54
C GLU A 32 7.72 8.60 -0.77
N SER A 33 7.85 9.02 -2.03
CA SER A 33 8.29 10.36 -2.42
C SER A 33 7.16 11.40 -2.51
N ASP A 34 5.89 10.95 -2.50
CA ASP A 34 4.74 11.82 -2.71
C ASP A 34 4.44 12.64 -1.46
N ALA A 35 4.67 13.96 -1.56
CA ALA A 35 4.46 14.88 -0.45
C ALA A 35 2.98 14.97 -0.02
N TYR A 36 2.05 14.83 -0.97
CA TYR A 36 0.62 14.86 -0.65
C TYR A 36 0.24 13.64 0.18
N LEU A 37 0.64 12.43 -0.25
CA LEU A 37 0.33 11.20 0.49
C LEU A 37 0.95 11.20 1.89
N LYS A 38 2.20 11.65 2.02
CA LYS A 38 2.87 11.76 3.33
C LYS A 38 2.15 12.72 4.27
N ASN A 39 1.76 13.89 3.77
CA ASN A 39 1.03 14.89 4.56
C ASN A 39 -0.38 14.42 4.89
N ALA A 40 -1.06 13.76 3.96
CA ALA A 40 -2.38 13.18 4.15
C ALA A 40 -2.36 12.10 5.24
N GLU A 41 -1.38 11.19 5.23
CA GLU A 41 -1.25 10.16 6.26
C GLU A 41 -1.04 10.76 7.66
N ALA A 42 -0.16 11.77 7.76
CA ALA A 42 0.05 12.49 9.02
C ALA A 42 -1.22 13.20 9.50
N ARG A 43 -1.94 13.87 8.59
CA ARG A 43 -3.18 14.56 8.93
C ARG A 43 -4.32 13.60 9.29
N LEU A 44 -4.41 12.43 8.66
CA LEU A 44 -5.39 11.39 9.03
C LEU A 44 -5.17 10.90 10.46
N LYS A 45 -3.91 10.63 10.85
CA LYS A 45 -3.55 10.25 12.23
C LYS A 45 -3.88 11.36 13.22
N GLU A 46 -3.60 12.61 12.87
CA GLU A 46 -3.93 13.75 13.69
C GLU A 46 -5.44 13.93 13.87
N LEU A 47 -6.22 13.79 12.80
CA LEU A 47 -7.69 13.84 12.87
C LEU A 47 -8.28 12.73 13.72
N GLN A 48 -7.73 11.50 13.66
CA GLN A 48 -8.10 10.41 14.58
C GLN A 48 -7.85 10.78 16.03
N ARG A 49 -6.68 11.38 16.34
CA ARG A 49 -6.35 11.85 17.68
C ARG A 49 -7.33 12.94 18.14
N LEU A 50 -7.60 13.93 17.29
CA LEU A 50 -8.51 15.04 17.58
C LEU A 50 -9.95 14.57 17.80
N MET A 51 -10.44 13.60 17.01
CA MET A 51 -11.76 12.97 17.22
C MET A 51 -11.86 12.30 18.59
N THR A 52 -10.82 11.57 19.01
CA THR A 52 -10.76 10.91 20.32
C THR A 52 -10.70 11.93 21.46
N GLN A 53 -9.90 12.98 21.32
CA GLN A 53 -9.77 14.04 22.32
C GLN A 53 -11.06 14.86 22.49
N ASN A 54 -11.85 14.97 21.43
CA ASN A 54 -13.11 15.72 21.43
C ASN A 54 -14.33 14.79 21.44
N ALA A 55 -14.20 13.54 21.91
CA ALA A 55 -15.30 12.56 21.89
C ALA A 55 -16.57 13.05 22.62
N PHE A 56 -16.42 13.93 23.62
CA PHE A 56 -17.54 14.52 24.36
C PHE A 56 -17.96 15.91 23.84
N ASN A 57 -17.23 16.48 22.88
CA ASN A 57 -17.62 17.70 22.16
C ASN A 57 -18.10 17.30 20.76
N GLU A 58 -19.41 17.03 20.66
CA GLU A 58 -20.03 16.46 19.47
C GLU A 58 -19.84 17.34 18.22
N GLU A 59 -19.88 18.67 18.36
CA GLU A 59 -19.66 19.60 17.25
C GLU A 59 -18.25 19.43 16.66
N LYS A 60 -17.22 19.52 17.50
CA LYS A 60 -15.82 19.35 17.08
C LYS A 60 -15.53 17.94 16.59
N HIS A 61 -16.07 16.92 17.27
CA HIS A 61 -15.92 15.54 16.83
C HIS A 61 -16.46 15.35 15.41
N ASN A 62 -17.68 15.84 15.14
CA ASN A 62 -18.30 15.73 13.83
C ASN A 62 -17.58 16.56 12.76
N GLU A 63 -17.02 17.71 13.11
CA GLU A 63 -16.16 18.49 12.22
C GLU A 63 -14.93 17.68 11.79
N TYR A 64 -14.15 17.16 12.74
CA TYR A 64 -12.96 16.36 12.45
C TYR A 64 -13.29 15.07 11.70
N LYS A 65 -14.44 14.45 12.01
CA LYS A 65 -14.92 13.26 11.31
C LYS A 65 -15.22 13.54 9.83
N ARG A 66 -15.86 14.66 9.51
CA ARG A 66 -16.12 15.06 8.12
C ARG A 66 -14.82 15.31 7.36
N GLU A 67 -13.88 16.02 7.97
CA GLU A 67 -12.56 16.26 7.38
C GLU A 67 -11.81 14.94 7.14
N TYR A 68 -11.82 14.05 8.14
CA TYR A 68 -11.19 12.73 8.06
C TYR A 68 -11.74 11.91 6.91
N LEU A 69 -13.08 11.81 6.77
CA LEU A 69 -13.70 11.03 5.70
C LEU A 69 -13.36 11.59 4.32
N ARG A 70 -13.36 12.91 4.15
CA ARG A 70 -12.99 13.55 2.90
C ARG A 70 -11.52 13.29 2.54
N LEU A 71 -10.62 13.49 3.50
CA LEU A 71 -9.19 13.27 3.29
C LEU A 71 -8.88 11.79 3.04
N LYS A 72 -9.53 10.89 3.77
CA LYS A 72 -9.40 9.43 3.62
C LYS A 72 -9.82 9.01 2.22
N ASN A 73 -10.96 9.51 1.73
CA ASN A 73 -11.41 9.23 0.37
C ASN A 73 -10.36 9.69 -0.65
N ASN A 74 -9.89 10.93 -0.57
CA ASN A 74 -8.89 11.45 -1.50
C ASN A 74 -7.55 10.70 -1.43
N TYR A 75 -7.16 10.25 -0.24
CA TYR A 75 -5.98 9.42 -0.05
C TYR A 75 -6.17 8.06 -0.73
N GLU A 76 -7.25 7.34 -0.41
CA GLU A 76 -7.54 5.99 -0.94
C GLU A 76 -7.80 5.99 -2.46
N THR A 77 -8.31 7.08 -3.02
CA THR A 77 -8.50 7.23 -4.48
C THR A 77 -7.30 7.84 -5.19
N HIS A 78 -6.15 8.00 -4.51
CA HIS A 78 -4.96 8.53 -5.16
C HIS A 78 -4.44 7.54 -6.22
N PRO A 79 -4.11 7.99 -7.46
CA PRO A 79 -3.74 7.08 -8.55
C PRO A 79 -2.62 6.10 -8.20
N TYR A 80 -1.61 6.55 -7.43
CA TYR A 80 -0.52 5.67 -7.01
C TYR A 80 -0.97 4.57 -6.05
N LEU A 81 -1.92 4.83 -5.13
CA LEU A 81 -2.43 3.80 -4.23
C LEU A 81 -3.32 2.81 -4.98
N ILE A 82 -4.14 3.28 -5.92
CA ILE A 82 -4.93 2.41 -6.79
C ILE A 82 -4.02 1.46 -7.58
N ASN A 83 -2.99 2.02 -8.23
CA ASN A 83 -2.03 1.23 -9.01
C ASN A 83 -1.24 0.26 -8.12
N TYR A 84 -0.83 0.70 -6.93
CA TYR A 84 -0.13 -0.16 -5.97
C TYR A 84 -0.99 -1.35 -5.55
N ASN A 85 -2.26 -1.12 -5.20
CA ASN A 85 -3.16 -2.18 -4.78
C ASN A 85 -3.47 -3.17 -5.91
N SER A 86 -3.63 -2.68 -7.15
CA SER A 86 -3.78 -3.54 -8.33
C SER A 86 -2.56 -4.44 -8.53
N LEU A 87 -1.36 -3.84 -8.51
CA LEU A 87 -0.11 -4.57 -8.68
C LEU A 87 0.17 -5.54 -7.53
N LEU A 88 -0.22 -5.17 -6.30
CA LEU A 88 -0.13 -6.06 -5.14
C LEU A 88 -0.96 -7.32 -5.37
N SER A 89 -2.22 -7.18 -5.80
CA SER A 89 -3.09 -8.32 -6.11
C SER A 89 -2.49 -9.20 -7.21
N GLU A 90 -1.98 -8.60 -8.29
CA GLU A 90 -1.36 -9.37 -9.39
C GLU A 90 -0.10 -10.13 -8.95
N ILE A 91 0.68 -9.56 -8.02
CA ILE A 91 1.86 -10.22 -7.44
C ILE A 91 1.43 -11.34 -6.50
N GLU A 92 0.40 -11.14 -5.68
CA GLU A 92 -0.14 -12.18 -4.80
C GLU A 92 -0.65 -13.38 -5.61
N ASP A 93 -1.37 -13.15 -6.72
CA ASP A 93 -1.83 -14.19 -7.64
C ASP A 93 -0.67 -14.94 -8.31
N LEU A 94 0.39 -14.21 -8.69
CA LEU A 94 1.62 -14.82 -9.23
C LEU A 94 2.28 -15.74 -8.20
N LEU A 95 2.46 -15.26 -6.97
CA LEU A 95 3.10 -16.02 -5.90
C LEU A 95 2.26 -17.24 -5.52
N TYR A 96 0.93 -17.10 -5.51
CA TYR A 96 0.02 -18.21 -5.28
C TYR A 96 0.14 -19.27 -6.39
N SER A 97 0.16 -18.86 -7.66
CA SER A 97 0.33 -19.77 -8.79
C SER A 97 1.66 -20.54 -8.72
N LEU A 98 2.75 -19.85 -8.35
CA LEU A 98 4.05 -20.48 -8.18
C LEU A 98 4.05 -21.48 -7.01
N LYS A 99 3.43 -21.13 -5.89
CA LYS A 99 3.26 -22.03 -4.76
C LYS A 99 2.57 -23.32 -5.20
N THR A 100 1.46 -23.22 -5.93
CA THR A 100 0.71 -24.38 -6.43
C THR A 100 1.49 -25.27 -7.41
N VAL A 101 2.47 -24.72 -8.14
CA VAL A 101 3.30 -25.51 -9.06
C VAL A 101 4.45 -26.22 -8.34
N ILE A 102 4.93 -25.65 -7.23
CA ILE A 102 6.08 -26.15 -6.47
C ILE A 102 5.66 -27.21 -5.43
N GLU A 103 4.47 -27.06 -4.85
CA GLU A 103 3.85 -28.02 -3.91
C GLU A 103 3.20 -29.21 -4.63
#